data_AF-A0AAT9K058-F1
#
_entry.id   AF-A0AAT9K058-F1
#
_cell.length_a   1.000
_cell.length_b   1.000
_cell.length_c   1.000
_cell.angle_alpha   90.00
_cell.angle_beta   90.00
_cell.angle_gamma   90.00
#
_symmetry.space_group_name_H-M   'P 1'
#
loop_
_entity.id
_entity.type
_entity.pdbx_description
1 polymer ?
#
loop_
_entity_poly.entity_id
_entity_poly.type
_entity_poly.pdbx_seq_one_letter_code
_entity_poly.pdbx_strand_id
1 'polypeptide(L)'
;MGISPPFSQLVLVLLALAIGALPLQKTIRLAGSLQLDLQTWPWQRSLIALLQGSAVFAIAASLDLARSPLYLLALLALSIGGYLTQRQPLLAAIAVAFVWSDWPTATVALLLGVVSVIVVQNSRWSWAIAIAAFPIVTALMHSQDGLRVVLTVLLALWLVMVSTPTTPALDQVFSRPERGVRDLSSLVGTQAPIGHRAHNLVQLHQQSGATPQAWVLQPGDDPEWLLQVADVTPEEPLAVLSSPVGGSLQAEDCQIVRDLVELRQAIYAVLADYQRQPVGSGVAIILQRSPLARYAGWVMLRSQSAEILGLPGDRQNLHRSSRPRDHYRWEDQKFTPVSGSSTDLPRTVLDRLVARFEPLQRSLSPNEELMLEWADDGEQAWLLQLFVTVCS
;
A
#
# COMPACT_ATOMS: atom_id res chain seq x y z
N MET A 1 -11.55 11.86 -56.22
CA MET A 1 -11.22 13.24 -55.81
C MET A 1 -10.13 13.16 -54.76
N GLY A 2 -8.88 13.40 -55.15
CA GLY A 2 -7.76 13.38 -54.22
C GLY A 2 -7.86 14.57 -53.28
N ILE A 3 -8.06 14.31 -51.99
CA ILE A 3 -7.93 15.32 -50.95
C ILE A 3 -6.49 15.83 -51.00
N SER A 4 -6.29 17.15 -51.03
CA SER A 4 -4.94 17.72 -51.08
C SER A 4 -4.14 17.27 -49.84
N PRO A 5 -2.83 16.98 -49.97
CA PRO A 5 -2.00 16.46 -48.89
C PRO A 5 -2.03 17.27 -47.57
N PRO A 6 -2.12 18.62 -47.56
CA PRO A 6 -2.24 19.35 -46.28
C PRO A 6 -3.62 19.19 -45.62
N PHE A 7 -4.68 18.93 -46.39
CA PHE A 7 -6.03 18.80 -45.87
C PHE A 7 -6.25 17.44 -45.18
N SER A 8 -5.74 16.35 -45.75
CA SER A 8 -5.83 15.01 -45.12
C SER A 8 -5.06 14.94 -43.79
N GLN A 9 -3.95 15.69 -43.69
CA GLN A 9 -3.16 15.81 -42.45
C GLN A 9 -3.92 16.54 -41.34
N LEU A 10 -4.53 17.69 -41.65
CA LEU A 10 -5.35 18.45 -40.70
C LEU A 10 -6.54 17.63 -40.21
N VAL A 11 -7.21 16.91 -41.13
CA VAL A 11 -8.33 16.03 -40.79
C VAL A 11 -7.89 14.91 -39.84
N LEU A 12 -6.73 14.28 -40.07
CA LEU A 12 -6.21 13.24 -39.19
C LEU A 12 -5.90 13.75 -37.78
N VAL A 13 -5.27 14.93 -37.67
CA VAL A 13 -4.94 15.55 -36.38
C VAL A 13 -6.21 15.92 -35.60
N LEU A 14 -7.20 16.53 -36.26
CA LEU A 14 -8.46 16.89 -35.63
C LEU A 14 -9.27 15.66 -35.18
N LEU A 15 -9.29 14.59 -36.00
CA LEU A 15 -9.95 13.34 -35.64
C LEU A 15 -9.24 12.65 -34.46
N ALA A 16 -7.91 12.62 -34.44
CA ALA A 16 -7.16 12.04 -33.33
C ALA A 16 -7.40 12.82 -32.02
N LEU A 17 -7.45 14.15 -32.08
CA LEU A 17 -7.82 15.00 -30.95
C LEU A 17 -9.24 14.69 -30.44
N ALA A 18 -10.21 14.58 -31.36
CA ALA A 18 -11.60 14.25 -31.02
C ALA A 18 -11.74 12.86 -30.39
N ILE A 19 -11.05 11.85 -30.93
CA ILE A 19 -11.02 10.48 -30.38
C ILE A 19 -10.44 10.45 -28.97
N GLY A 20 -9.36 11.22 -28.74
CA GLY A 20 -8.76 11.36 -27.41
C GLY A 20 -9.69 12.06 -26.42
N ALA A 21 -10.46 13.04 -26.89
CA ALA A 21 -11.38 13.81 -26.07
C ALA A 21 -12.69 13.08 -25.72
N LEU A 22 -12.93 11.86 -26.24
CA LEU A 22 -14.13 11.09 -25.93
C LEU A 22 -14.22 10.78 -24.43
N PRO A 23 -15.35 11.08 -23.77
CA PRO A 23 -15.54 10.74 -22.36
C PRO A 23 -15.63 9.22 -22.19
N LEU A 24 -14.99 8.69 -21.14
CA LEU A 24 -15.22 7.32 -20.66
C LEU A 24 -16.70 7.20 -20.25
N GLN A 25 -17.54 6.69 -21.15
CA GLN A 25 -18.96 6.48 -20.84
C GLN A 25 -19.09 5.43 -19.75
N LYS A 26 -19.74 5.81 -18.65
CA LYS A 26 -19.93 4.96 -17.46
C LYS A 26 -20.90 3.80 -17.72
N THR A 27 -21.78 3.90 -18.70
CA THR A 27 -22.79 2.87 -18.99
C THR A 27 -23.13 2.83 -20.48
N ILE A 28 -23.04 1.64 -21.09
CA ILE A 28 -23.55 1.40 -22.43
C ILE A 28 -24.92 0.74 -22.28
N ARG A 29 -25.98 1.44 -22.70
CA ARG A 29 -27.32 0.85 -22.83
C ARG A 29 -27.46 0.26 -24.23
N LEU A 30 -27.27 -1.05 -24.35
CA LEU A 30 -27.67 -1.78 -25.55
C LEU A 30 -29.20 -1.92 -25.54
N ALA A 31 -29.83 -1.73 -26.70
CA ALA A 31 -31.28 -1.80 -26.85
C ALA A 31 -31.80 -3.18 -26.41
N GLY A 32 -32.58 -3.20 -25.32
CA GLY A 32 -33.16 -4.41 -24.73
C GLY A 32 -32.46 -4.86 -23.45
N SER A 33 -32.90 -4.28 -22.33
CA SER A 33 -32.76 -4.70 -20.91
C SER A 33 -31.38 -5.11 -20.32
N LEU A 34 -30.30 -5.21 -21.08
CA LEU A 34 -28.96 -5.49 -20.57
C LEU A 34 -28.20 -4.21 -20.24
N GLN A 35 -28.18 -3.84 -18.95
CA GLN A 35 -27.25 -2.84 -18.43
C GLN A 35 -25.92 -3.53 -18.12
N LEU A 36 -24.95 -3.38 -19.01
CA LEU A 36 -23.58 -3.81 -18.72
C LEU A 36 -22.89 -2.69 -17.93
N ASP A 37 -22.74 -2.90 -16.62
CA ASP A 37 -21.91 -2.06 -15.77
C ASP A 37 -20.44 -2.44 -16.01
N LEU A 38 -19.85 -1.73 -16.97
CA LEU A 38 -18.48 -1.96 -17.42
C LEU A 38 -17.43 -1.60 -16.35
N GLN A 39 -17.84 -0.92 -15.27
CA GLN A 39 -16.95 -0.49 -14.19
C GLN A 39 -16.38 -1.66 -13.35
N THR A 40 -17.00 -2.84 -13.41
CA THR A 40 -16.57 -4.03 -12.68
C THR A 40 -15.41 -4.78 -13.33
N TRP A 41 -15.02 -4.43 -14.56
CA TRP A 41 -14.04 -5.19 -15.32
C TRP A 41 -12.64 -4.58 -15.25
N PRO A 42 -11.63 -5.28 -14.70
CA PRO A 42 -10.28 -4.74 -14.49
C PRO A 42 -9.56 -4.36 -15.81
N TRP A 43 -10.00 -4.90 -16.94
CA TRP A 43 -9.36 -4.71 -18.26
C TRP A 43 -10.05 -3.67 -19.16
N GLN A 44 -11.14 -3.05 -18.72
CA GLN A 44 -11.96 -2.18 -19.57
C GLN A 44 -11.16 -0.99 -20.14
N ARG A 45 -10.33 -0.35 -19.30
CA ARG A 45 -9.51 0.80 -19.71
C ARG A 45 -8.49 0.41 -20.77
N SER A 46 -7.86 -0.75 -20.63
CA SER A 46 -6.92 -1.29 -21.60
C SER A 46 -7.61 -1.59 -22.95
N LEU A 47 -8.84 -2.12 -22.92
CA LEU A 47 -9.63 -2.40 -24.12
C LEU A 47 -10.02 -1.12 -24.86
N ILE A 48 -10.46 -0.09 -24.14
CA ILE A 48 -10.82 1.21 -24.74
C ILE A 48 -9.58 1.88 -25.35
N ALA A 49 -8.45 1.85 -24.65
CA ALA A 49 -7.20 2.39 -25.17
C ALA A 49 -6.73 1.64 -26.42
N LEU A 50 -6.85 0.31 -26.45
CA LEU A 50 -6.58 -0.52 -27.63
C LEU A 50 -7.44 -0.07 -28.83
N LEU A 51 -8.73 0.15 -28.62
CA LEU A 51 -9.65 0.60 -29.66
C LEU A 51 -9.31 2.00 -30.16
N GLN A 52 -9.05 2.96 -29.26
CA GLN A 52 -8.69 4.33 -29.62
C GLN A 52 -7.40 4.39 -30.45
N GLY A 53 -6.35 3.68 -30.01
CA GLY A 53 -5.08 3.60 -30.73
C GLY A 53 -5.23 2.96 -32.11
N SER A 54 -5.96 1.83 -32.17
CA SER A 54 -6.21 1.12 -33.43
C SER A 54 -7.08 1.93 -34.39
N ALA A 55 -8.04 2.71 -33.89
CA ALA A 55 -8.89 3.57 -34.71
C ALA A 55 -8.08 4.71 -35.35
N VAL A 56 -7.21 5.38 -34.60
CA VAL A 56 -6.34 6.43 -35.15
C VAL A 56 -5.40 5.85 -36.21
N PHE A 57 -4.85 4.66 -35.97
CA PHE A 57 -4.07 3.95 -36.98
C PHE A 57 -4.88 3.62 -38.24
N ALA A 58 -6.09 3.07 -38.10
CA ALA A 58 -6.95 2.72 -39.24
C ALA A 58 -7.32 3.94 -40.10
N ILE A 59 -7.59 5.09 -39.47
CA ILE A 59 -7.85 6.36 -40.16
C ILE A 59 -6.58 6.86 -40.85
N ALA A 60 -5.41 6.75 -40.21
CA ALA A 60 -4.15 7.13 -40.84
C ALA A 60 -3.81 6.21 -42.03
N ALA A 61 -4.11 4.92 -41.93
CA ALA A 61 -3.89 3.95 -42.99
C ALA A 61 -4.81 4.18 -44.19
N SER A 62 -6.08 4.54 -43.97
CA SER A 62 -7.01 4.86 -45.06
C SER A 62 -6.65 6.14 -45.82
N LEU A 63 -5.90 7.04 -45.19
CA LEU A 63 -5.38 8.27 -45.80
C LEU A 63 -3.94 8.14 -46.32
N ASP A 64 -3.36 6.93 -46.31
CA ASP A 64 -1.97 6.64 -46.69
C ASP A 64 -0.90 7.43 -45.89
N LEU A 65 -1.27 7.88 -44.69
CA LEU A 65 -0.42 8.64 -43.77
C LEU A 65 0.24 7.77 -42.68
N ALA A 66 -0.13 6.50 -42.56
CA ALA A 66 0.34 5.61 -41.50
C ALA A 66 1.87 5.40 -41.48
N ARG A 67 2.54 5.55 -42.63
CA ARG A 67 4.01 5.48 -42.74
C ARG A 67 4.69 6.85 -42.67
N SER A 68 3.93 7.93 -42.84
CA SER A 68 4.44 9.30 -42.81
C SER A 68 4.90 9.68 -41.41
N PRO A 69 6.03 10.40 -41.24
CA PRO A 69 6.46 10.92 -39.94
C PRO A 69 5.40 11.81 -39.29
N LEU A 70 4.52 12.43 -40.08
CA LEU A 70 3.44 13.29 -39.60
C LEU A 70 2.36 12.53 -38.79
N TYR A 71 2.31 11.21 -38.88
CA TYR A 71 1.47 10.38 -38.02
C TYR A 71 1.76 10.62 -36.52
N LEU A 72 2.99 10.97 -36.16
CA LEU A 72 3.38 11.29 -34.79
C LEU A 72 2.67 12.54 -34.25
N LEU A 73 2.30 13.49 -35.13
CA LEU A 73 1.47 14.64 -34.74
C LEU A 73 0.04 14.21 -34.39
N ALA A 74 -0.49 13.19 -35.06
CA ALA A 74 -1.79 12.61 -34.72
C ALA A 74 -1.74 11.91 -33.35
N LEU A 75 -0.65 11.20 -33.04
CA LEU A 75 -0.45 10.61 -31.71
C LEU A 75 -0.30 11.67 -30.61
N LEU A 76 0.39 12.77 -30.91
CA LEU A 76 0.47 13.91 -30.02
C LEU A 76 -0.91 14.53 -29.78
N ALA A 77 -1.70 14.73 -30.84
CA ALA A 77 -3.06 15.26 -30.75
C ALA A 77 -4.01 14.33 -29.98
N LEU A 78 -3.89 13.02 -30.15
CA LEU A 78 -4.59 12.00 -29.35
C LEU A 78 -4.24 12.14 -27.86
N SER A 79 -2.95 12.30 -27.54
CA SER A 79 -2.49 12.51 -26.17
C SER A 79 -3.07 13.79 -25.55
N ILE A 80 -3.05 14.89 -26.31
CA ILE A 80 -3.60 16.18 -25.89
C ILE A 80 -5.11 16.06 -25.64
N GLY A 81 -5.87 15.46 -26.56
CA GLY A 81 -7.30 15.25 -26.40
C GLY A 81 -7.64 14.45 -25.14
N GLY A 82 -6.90 13.36 -24.89
CA GLY A 82 -7.04 12.56 -23.67
C GLY A 82 -6.74 13.36 -22.40
N TYR A 83 -5.66 14.13 -22.40
CA TYR A 83 -5.29 14.94 -21.25
C TYR A 83 -6.30 16.05 -20.95
N LEU A 84 -6.86 16.71 -21.97
CA LEU A 84 -7.85 17.77 -21.79
C LEU A 84 -9.15 17.27 -21.15
N THR A 85 -9.65 16.10 -21.56
CA THR A 85 -10.92 15.56 -21.05
C THR A 85 -10.75 14.72 -19.78
N GLN A 86 -9.70 13.89 -19.72
CA GLN A 86 -9.56 12.85 -18.70
C GLN A 86 -8.42 13.12 -17.71
N ARG A 87 -7.64 14.21 -17.89
CA ARG A 87 -6.45 14.55 -17.11
C ARG A 87 -5.40 13.44 -17.07
N GLN A 88 -5.43 12.54 -18.06
CA GLN A 88 -4.51 11.42 -18.18
C GLN A 88 -4.03 11.28 -19.63
N PRO A 89 -2.72 11.11 -19.87
CA PRO A 89 -2.22 10.82 -21.21
C PRO A 89 -2.61 9.39 -21.61
N LEU A 90 -3.11 9.22 -22.84
CA LEU A 90 -3.55 7.94 -23.38
C LEU A 90 -2.36 7.05 -23.82
N LEU A 91 -1.44 6.77 -22.89
CA LEU A 91 -0.18 6.06 -23.14
C LEU A 91 -0.39 4.69 -23.82
N ALA A 92 -1.38 3.92 -23.35
CA ALA A 92 -1.68 2.62 -23.94
C ALA A 92 -2.21 2.73 -25.38
N ALA A 93 -3.00 3.76 -25.69
CA ALA A 93 -3.49 3.98 -27.05
C ALA A 93 -2.35 4.37 -27.99
N ILE A 94 -1.43 5.23 -27.52
CA ILE A 94 -0.23 5.64 -28.27
C ILE A 94 0.68 4.43 -28.50
N ALA A 95 0.91 3.59 -27.49
CA ALA A 95 1.73 2.39 -27.62
C ALA A 95 1.16 1.42 -28.67
N VAL A 96 -0.15 1.17 -28.64
CA VAL A 96 -0.83 0.30 -29.61
C VAL A 96 -0.74 0.89 -31.02
N ALA A 97 -1.03 2.17 -31.16
CA ALA A 97 -0.94 2.89 -32.43
C ALA A 97 0.48 2.86 -33.02
N PHE A 98 1.50 2.97 -32.16
CA PHE A 98 2.91 2.89 -32.55
C PHE A 98 3.31 1.46 -32.95
N VAL A 99 2.84 0.42 -32.24
CA VAL A 99 3.07 -0.99 -32.60
C VAL A 99 2.52 -1.30 -33.99
N TRP A 100 1.32 -0.79 -34.33
CA TRP A 100 0.74 -0.99 -35.66
C TRP A 100 1.49 -0.24 -36.77
N SER A 101 2.05 0.94 -36.46
CA SER A 101 2.83 1.72 -37.42
C SER A 101 4.21 1.11 -37.71
N ASP A 102 4.90 0.64 -36.66
CA ASP A 102 6.29 0.22 -36.73
C ASP A 102 6.60 -0.87 -35.68
N TRP A 103 6.16 -2.09 -35.98
CA TRP A 103 6.30 -3.21 -35.05
C TRP A 103 7.76 -3.52 -34.63
N PRO A 104 8.80 -3.42 -35.50
CA PRO A 104 10.17 -3.72 -35.10
C PRO A 104 10.69 -2.68 -34.09
N THR A 105 10.49 -1.39 -34.38
CA THR A 105 10.90 -0.29 -33.50
C THR A 105 10.16 -0.35 -32.17
N ALA A 106 8.86 -0.62 -32.19
CA ALA A 106 8.04 -0.76 -31.00
C ALA A 106 8.49 -1.93 -30.11
N THR A 107 8.87 -3.07 -30.70
CA THR A 107 9.31 -4.26 -29.94
C THR A 107 10.62 -3.98 -29.19
N VAL A 108 11.59 -3.36 -29.86
CA VAL A 108 12.89 -3.02 -29.24
C VAL A 108 12.72 -1.96 -28.15
N ALA A 109 11.93 -0.91 -28.42
CA ALA A 109 11.63 0.12 -27.43
C ALA A 109 10.90 -0.44 -26.20
N LEU A 110 9.98 -1.40 -26.40
CA LEU A 110 9.29 -2.07 -25.31
C LEU A 110 10.24 -2.92 -24.46
N LEU A 111 11.12 -3.71 -25.07
CA LEU A 111 12.11 -4.50 -24.34
C LEU A 111 13.06 -3.60 -23.52
N LEU A 112 13.56 -2.52 -24.11
CA LEU A 112 14.39 -1.55 -23.40
C LEU A 112 13.62 -0.84 -22.29
N GLY A 113 12.35 -0.53 -22.50
CA GLY A 113 11.46 0.02 -21.47
C GLY A 113 11.30 -0.93 -20.29
N VAL A 114 11.03 -2.21 -20.54
CA VAL A 114 10.91 -3.25 -19.51
C VAL A 114 12.22 -3.39 -18.72
N VAL A 115 13.37 -3.48 -19.42
CA VAL A 115 14.68 -3.57 -18.77
C VAL A 115 14.98 -2.32 -17.93
N SER A 116 14.64 -1.13 -18.44
CA SER A 116 14.85 0.13 -17.71
C SER A 116 14.04 0.17 -16.41
N VAL A 117 12.81 -0.34 -16.43
CA VAL A 117 11.96 -0.43 -15.23
C VAL A 117 12.49 -1.46 -14.22
N ILE A 118 13.06 -2.58 -14.69
CA ILE A 118 13.66 -3.60 -13.82
C ILE A 118 14.95 -3.08 -13.16
N VAL A 119 15.80 -2.39 -13.93
CA VAL A 119 17.12 -1.94 -13.48
C VAL A 119 17.04 -0.69 -12.60
N VAL A 120 16.21 0.30 -12.96
CA VAL A 120 16.11 1.57 -12.24
C VAL A 120 15.09 1.42 -11.13
N GLN A 121 15.56 1.09 -9.93
CA GLN A 121 14.72 0.87 -8.74
C GLN A 121 14.00 2.14 -8.22
N ASN A 122 14.31 3.32 -8.76
CA ASN A 122 13.66 4.58 -8.43
C ASN A 122 12.44 4.84 -9.33
N SER A 123 11.24 4.71 -8.75
CA SER A 123 9.95 4.82 -9.43
C SER A 123 9.71 6.15 -10.13
N ARG A 124 10.38 7.24 -9.72
CA ARG A 124 10.18 8.56 -10.35
C ARG A 124 10.95 8.76 -11.64
N TRP A 125 12.01 7.98 -11.88
CA TRP A 125 12.87 8.14 -13.05
C TRP A 125 12.77 6.97 -14.03
N SER A 126 12.38 5.78 -13.56
CA SER A 126 12.27 4.58 -14.39
C SER A 126 11.31 4.75 -15.57
N TRP A 127 10.16 5.40 -15.35
CA TRP A 127 9.17 5.64 -16.40
C TRP A 127 9.63 6.70 -17.42
N ALA A 128 10.31 7.76 -16.96
CA ALA A 128 10.85 8.79 -17.85
C ALA A 128 11.94 8.20 -18.75
N ILE A 129 12.77 7.31 -18.20
CA ILE A 129 13.79 6.57 -18.96
C ILE A 129 13.12 5.61 -19.95
N ALA A 130 12.05 4.91 -19.55
CA ALA A 130 11.30 4.04 -20.46
C ALA A 130 10.66 4.82 -21.63
N ILE A 131 10.11 6.02 -21.38
CA ILE A 131 9.59 6.88 -22.45
C ILE A 131 10.73 7.43 -23.32
N ALA A 132 11.87 7.79 -22.73
CA ALA A 132 13.05 8.24 -23.46
C ALA A 132 13.68 7.14 -24.33
N ALA A 133 13.42 5.85 -24.06
CA ALA A 133 13.86 4.76 -24.92
C ALA A 133 13.25 4.85 -26.32
N PHE A 134 12.01 5.35 -26.46
CA PHE A 134 11.34 5.48 -27.77
C PHE A 134 12.11 6.36 -28.77
N PRO A 135 12.43 7.64 -28.47
CA PRO A 135 13.19 8.46 -29.41
C PRO A 135 14.60 7.94 -29.66
N ILE A 136 15.24 7.29 -28.68
CA ILE A 136 16.58 6.69 -28.85
C ILE A 136 16.53 5.55 -29.87
N VAL A 137 15.59 4.62 -29.73
CA VAL A 137 15.43 3.49 -30.66
C VAL A 137 15.00 4.00 -32.04
N THR A 138 14.08 4.97 -32.12
CA THR A 138 13.70 5.58 -33.39
C THR A 138 14.87 6.25 -34.08
N ALA A 139 15.74 6.96 -33.35
CA ALA A 139 16.94 7.57 -33.92
C ALA A 139 17.95 6.55 -34.46
N LEU A 140 18.08 5.40 -33.79
CA LEU A 140 18.95 4.30 -34.23
C LEU A 140 18.40 3.59 -35.47
N MET A 141 17.10 3.32 -35.52
CA MET A 141 16.46 2.54 -36.60
C MET A 141 16.09 3.40 -37.81
N HIS A 142 15.83 4.69 -37.63
CA HIS A 142 15.38 5.63 -38.66
C HIS A 142 16.27 6.87 -38.74
N SER A 143 17.60 6.67 -38.70
CA SER A 143 18.60 7.75 -38.70
C SER A 143 18.54 8.66 -39.93
N GLN A 144 17.99 8.17 -41.05
CA GLN A 144 17.82 8.93 -42.28
C GLN A 144 16.59 9.86 -42.27
N ASP A 145 15.61 9.60 -41.38
CA ASP A 145 14.36 10.35 -41.28
C ASP A 145 14.38 11.32 -40.09
N GLY A 146 15.20 12.38 -40.18
CA GLY A 146 15.37 13.36 -39.10
C GLY A 146 14.06 13.94 -38.57
N LEU A 147 13.05 14.13 -39.43
CA LEU A 147 11.73 14.61 -39.03
C LEU A 147 11.00 13.64 -38.09
N ARG A 148 11.12 12.32 -38.34
CA ARG A 148 10.51 11.28 -37.49
C ARG A 148 11.14 11.29 -36.10
N VAL A 149 12.46 11.46 -36.03
CA VAL A 149 13.19 11.54 -34.76
C VAL A 149 12.74 12.76 -33.96
N VAL A 150 12.72 13.94 -34.58
CA VAL A 150 12.30 15.20 -33.91
C VAL A 150 10.87 15.10 -33.37
N LEU A 151 9.93 14.58 -34.16
CA LEU A 151 8.54 14.40 -33.71
C LEU A 151 8.40 13.36 -32.61
N THR A 152 9.23 12.31 -32.62
CA THR A 152 9.24 11.30 -31.54
C THR A 152 9.79 11.89 -30.24
N VAL A 153 10.83 12.72 -30.33
CA VAL A 153 11.38 13.46 -29.17
C VAL A 153 10.34 14.41 -28.60
N LEU A 154 9.63 15.15 -29.47
CA LEU A 154 8.56 16.06 -29.04
C LEU A 154 7.43 15.31 -28.32
N LEU A 155 7.00 14.17 -28.88
CA LEU A 155 6.00 13.31 -28.27
C LEU A 155 6.48 12.77 -26.91
N ALA A 156 7.71 12.26 -26.83
CA ALA A 156 8.29 11.77 -25.59
C ALA A 156 8.39 12.86 -24.52
N LEU A 157 8.83 14.07 -24.88
CA LEU A 157 8.91 15.20 -23.95
C LEU A 157 7.53 15.61 -23.44
N TRP A 158 6.52 15.66 -24.32
CA TRP A 158 5.13 15.91 -23.94
C TRP A 158 4.61 14.86 -22.95
N LEU A 159 4.82 13.57 -23.24
CA LEU A 159 4.41 12.49 -22.37
C LEU A 159 5.13 12.55 -21.03
N VAL A 160 6.43 12.85 -21.00
CA VAL A 160 7.16 13.08 -19.75
C VAL A 160 6.58 14.25 -18.98
N MET A 161 6.34 15.39 -19.60
CA MET A 161 5.77 16.55 -18.91
C MET A 161 4.40 16.24 -18.29
N VAL A 162 3.51 15.59 -19.05
CA VAL A 162 2.12 15.34 -18.66
C VAL A 162 1.94 14.14 -17.73
N SER A 163 2.88 13.19 -17.73
CA SER A 163 2.88 12.03 -16.83
C SER A 163 3.54 12.32 -15.47
N THR A 164 4.00 13.53 -15.20
CA THR A 164 4.43 13.93 -13.84
C THR A 164 3.23 13.92 -12.87
N PRO A 165 3.39 13.40 -11.63
CA PRO A 165 2.32 12.65 -10.98
C PRO A 165 1.23 13.54 -10.39
N THR A 166 0.01 13.41 -10.93
CA THR A 166 -1.24 13.63 -10.19
C THR A 166 -2.31 12.57 -10.45
N THR A 167 -2.02 11.46 -11.16
CA THR A 167 -3.05 10.45 -11.41
C THR A 167 -2.56 8.99 -11.34
N PRO A 168 -3.42 8.07 -10.86
CA PRO A 168 -3.03 6.82 -10.19
C PRO A 168 -3.23 5.56 -11.07
N ALA A 169 -3.37 5.72 -12.39
CA ALA A 169 -3.94 4.66 -13.24
C ALA A 169 -2.92 3.59 -13.70
N LEU A 170 -1.61 3.93 -13.77
CA LEU A 170 -0.54 2.96 -14.06
C LEU A 170 0.21 2.53 -12.80
N ASP A 171 0.04 3.28 -11.71
CA ASP A 171 0.61 2.98 -10.40
C ASP A 171 -0.02 1.73 -9.78
N GLN A 172 -1.27 1.36 -10.10
CA GLN A 172 -1.90 0.21 -9.45
C GLN A 172 -1.37 -1.16 -9.91
N VAL A 173 -0.72 -1.25 -11.09
CA VAL A 173 -0.20 -2.51 -11.62
C VAL A 173 1.30 -2.67 -11.32
N PHE A 174 2.04 -1.56 -11.14
CA PHE A 174 3.50 -1.59 -10.96
C PHE A 174 4.04 -0.72 -9.83
N SER A 175 3.22 0.12 -9.19
CA SER A 175 3.68 0.92 -8.05
C SER A 175 3.46 0.14 -6.78
N ARG A 176 4.60 -0.19 -6.15
CA ARG A 176 4.61 -0.61 -4.76
C ARG A 176 3.90 0.48 -3.94
N PRO A 177 3.00 0.11 -3.01
CA PRO A 177 2.31 1.07 -2.14
C PRO A 177 3.36 1.94 -1.45
N GLU A 178 3.02 3.20 -1.15
CA GLU A 178 3.93 4.22 -0.64
C GLU A 178 4.89 3.61 0.41
N ARG A 179 6.13 3.38 -0.03
CA ARG A 179 7.15 2.68 0.75
C ARG A 179 7.58 3.58 1.88
N GLY A 180 7.69 3.00 3.07
CA GLY A 180 8.24 3.70 4.22
C GLY A 180 7.50 3.36 5.50
N VAL A 181 8.12 3.79 6.59
CA VAL A 181 7.57 3.61 7.92
C VAL A 181 6.33 4.48 8.10
N ARG A 182 5.23 3.85 8.54
CA ARG A 182 3.99 4.55 8.83
C ARG A 182 3.76 4.60 10.33
N ASP A 183 3.34 5.75 10.83
CA ASP A 183 2.83 5.88 12.19
C ASP A 183 1.51 5.10 12.30
N LEU A 184 1.29 4.42 13.42
CA LEU A 184 0.05 3.71 13.72
C LEU A 184 -1.21 4.56 13.49
N SER A 185 -1.15 5.84 13.84
CA SER A 185 -2.26 6.81 13.66
C SER A 185 -2.58 7.06 12.17
N SER A 186 -1.58 7.01 11.29
CA SER A 186 -1.75 7.19 9.84
C SER A 186 -2.37 5.97 9.14
N LEU A 187 -2.39 4.82 9.81
CA LEU A 187 -2.94 3.57 9.26
C LEU A 187 -4.44 3.42 9.48
N VAL A 188 -5.04 4.31 10.27
CA VAL A 188 -6.47 4.34 10.56
C VAL A 188 -7.28 4.47 9.26
N GLY A 189 -8.15 3.50 8.99
CA GLY A 189 -9.00 3.48 7.79
C GLY A 189 -8.30 3.10 6.49
N THR A 190 -7.02 2.70 6.54
CA THR A 190 -6.27 2.29 5.35
C THR A 190 -6.40 0.78 5.10
N GLN A 191 -6.39 0.35 3.82
CA GLN A 191 -6.39 -1.06 3.42
C GLN A 191 -4.96 -1.60 3.20
N ALA A 192 -3.97 -1.08 3.94
CA ALA A 192 -2.58 -1.48 3.77
C ALA A 192 -2.35 -2.93 4.23
N PRO A 193 -1.50 -3.71 3.52
CA PRO A 193 -1.19 -5.09 3.90
C PRO A 193 -0.23 -5.12 5.12
N ILE A 194 -0.74 -4.85 6.32
CA ILE A 194 0.05 -4.72 7.56
C ILE A 194 -0.05 -5.94 8.49
N GLY A 195 -0.83 -6.94 8.12
CA GLY A 195 -1.02 -8.17 8.91
C GLY A 195 -1.97 -7.98 10.10
N HIS A 196 -2.41 -9.10 10.67
CA HIS A 196 -3.47 -9.10 11.69
C HIS A 196 -3.07 -8.37 12.99
N ARG A 197 -1.83 -8.54 13.45
CA ARG A 197 -1.37 -7.94 14.71
C ARG A 197 -1.33 -6.42 14.61
N ALA A 198 -0.80 -5.88 13.51
CA ALA A 198 -0.78 -4.44 13.29
C ALA A 198 -2.20 -3.88 13.12
N HIS A 199 -3.08 -4.60 12.43
CA HIS A 199 -4.48 -4.20 12.28
C HIS A 199 -5.20 -4.11 13.63
N ASN A 200 -5.04 -5.13 14.48
CA ASN A 200 -5.60 -5.13 15.83
C ASN A 200 -5.06 -3.99 16.68
N LEU A 201 -3.76 -3.67 16.54
CA LEU A 201 -3.15 -2.54 17.26
C LEU A 201 -3.71 -1.19 16.78
N VAL A 202 -3.94 -1.02 15.47
CA VAL A 202 -4.58 0.18 14.90
C VAL A 202 -6.01 0.32 15.43
N GLN A 203 -6.78 -0.78 15.46
CA GLN A 203 -8.13 -0.78 16.03
C GLN A 203 -8.13 -0.42 17.52
N LEU A 204 -7.22 -1.02 18.29
CA LEU A 204 -7.05 -0.75 19.71
C LEU A 204 -6.71 0.72 19.98
N HIS A 205 -5.82 1.31 19.15
CA HIS A 205 -5.46 2.72 19.23
C HIS A 205 -6.66 3.63 18.99
N GLN A 206 -7.45 3.36 17.94
CA GLN A 206 -8.65 4.14 17.63
C GLN A 206 -9.70 4.11 18.74
N GLN A 207 -9.89 2.96 19.38
CA GLN A 207 -10.97 2.76 20.34
C GLN A 207 -10.59 3.20 21.76
N SER A 208 -9.33 2.98 22.19
CA SER A 208 -8.89 3.25 23.56
C SER A 208 -8.06 4.53 23.73
N GLY A 209 -7.36 4.96 22.67
CA GLY A 209 -6.37 6.04 22.75
C GLY A 209 -5.19 5.77 23.71
N ALA A 210 -5.06 4.56 24.25
CA ALA A 210 -4.14 4.21 25.34
C ALA A 210 -3.06 3.22 24.91
N THR A 211 -2.69 3.23 23.63
CA THR A 211 -1.59 2.42 23.10
C THR A 211 -0.30 3.25 23.08
N PRO A 212 0.85 2.67 23.39
CA PRO A 212 2.13 3.33 23.18
C PRO A 212 2.32 3.71 21.71
N GLN A 213 3.11 4.75 21.46
CA GLN A 213 3.48 5.14 20.10
C GLN A 213 4.09 3.96 19.35
N ALA A 214 3.66 3.75 18.11
CA ALA A 214 4.14 2.65 17.29
C ALA A 214 4.24 3.06 15.83
N TRP A 215 5.16 2.39 15.16
CA TRP A 215 5.44 2.49 13.74
C TRP A 215 5.32 1.13 13.10
N VAL A 216 4.87 1.08 11.84
CA VAL A 216 4.72 -0.15 11.08
C VAL A 216 5.48 0.00 9.77
N LEU A 217 6.37 -0.95 9.53
CA LEU A 217 7.03 -1.18 8.25
C LEU A 217 6.23 -2.21 7.46
N GLN A 218 5.86 -1.88 6.23
CA GLN A 218 5.10 -2.80 5.38
C GLN A 218 5.99 -3.94 4.85
N PRO A 219 5.39 -5.08 4.47
CA PRO A 219 6.14 -6.18 3.88
C PRO A 219 6.87 -5.74 2.59
N GLY A 220 8.17 -6.04 2.52
CA GLY A 220 9.00 -5.75 1.35
C GLY A 220 9.55 -4.32 1.29
N ASP A 221 9.27 -3.49 2.30
CA ASP A 221 9.93 -2.19 2.47
C ASP A 221 11.34 -2.35 3.07
N ASP A 222 12.15 -1.30 2.91
CA ASP A 222 13.53 -1.28 3.40
C ASP A 222 13.56 -1.06 4.93
N PRO A 223 14.19 -1.97 5.71
CA PRO A 223 14.26 -1.85 7.17
C PRO A 223 15.04 -0.63 7.66
N GLU A 224 15.92 -0.04 6.86
CA GLU A 224 16.68 1.15 7.26
C GLU A 224 15.77 2.35 7.59
N TRP A 225 14.55 2.39 7.05
CA TRP A 225 13.57 3.42 7.41
C TRP A 225 13.16 3.34 8.88
N LEU A 226 13.06 2.13 9.46
CA LEU A 226 12.77 1.99 10.90
C LEU A 226 13.92 2.52 11.74
N LEU A 227 15.15 2.29 11.31
CA LEU A 227 16.34 2.76 12.01
C LEU A 227 16.48 4.29 11.99
N GLN A 228 15.89 4.96 11.00
CA GLN A 228 15.89 6.43 10.92
C GLN A 228 14.85 7.09 11.84
N VAL A 229 13.73 6.42 12.11
CA VAL A 229 12.69 6.94 13.02
C VAL A 229 12.88 6.48 14.47
N ALA A 230 13.69 5.45 14.70
CA ALA A 230 13.90 4.87 16.01
C ALA A 230 14.88 5.70 16.83
N ASP A 231 14.38 6.35 17.88
CA ASP A 231 15.19 6.91 18.96
C ASP A 231 15.23 5.89 20.10
N VAL A 232 16.14 4.91 19.99
CA VAL A 232 16.28 3.84 21.00
C VAL A 232 17.28 4.27 22.06
N THR A 233 16.81 4.32 23.30
CA THR A 233 17.68 4.50 24.47
C THR A 233 17.34 3.46 25.54
N PRO A 234 18.24 3.22 26.52
CA PRO A 234 17.95 2.31 27.63
C PRO A 234 16.75 2.75 28.48
N GLU A 235 16.46 4.05 28.48
CA GLU A 235 15.37 4.71 29.21
C GLU A 235 14.05 4.66 28.43
N GLU A 236 14.12 4.69 27.09
CA GLU A 236 12.99 4.53 26.18
C GLU A 236 13.19 3.30 25.26
N PRO A 237 13.07 2.07 25.81
CA PRO A 237 13.25 0.87 25.02
C PRO A 237 12.12 0.70 23.99
N LEU A 238 12.42 0.03 22.88
CA LEU A 238 11.44 -0.32 21.86
C LEU A 238 11.16 -1.82 21.84
N ALA A 239 9.94 -2.20 21.49
CA ALA A 239 9.55 -3.57 21.23
C ALA A 239 9.43 -3.78 19.72
N VAL A 240 10.14 -4.80 19.21
CA VAL A 240 10.05 -5.26 17.82
C VAL A 240 9.10 -6.45 17.78
N LEU A 241 8.06 -6.34 16.96
CA LEU A 241 7.00 -7.34 16.83
C LEU A 241 6.82 -7.70 15.36
N SER A 242 6.66 -9.00 15.07
CA SER A 242 6.27 -9.49 13.74
C SER A 242 4.74 -9.42 13.57
N SER A 243 4.30 -9.06 12.37
CA SER A 243 2.89 -9.05 11.95
C SER A 243 2.76 -9.73 10.58
N PRO A 244 2.62 -11.07 10.54
CA PRO A 244 2.50 -11.80 9.29
C PRO A 244 1.29 -11.38 8.45
N VAL A 245 1.48 -11.35 7.13
CA VAL A 245 0.46 -11.13 6.10
C VAL A 245 0.20 -12.46 5.39
N GLY A 246 -1.03 -12.97 5.49
CA GLY A 246 -1.44 -14.22 4.85
C GLY A 246 -0.96 -15.51 5.52
N GLY A 247 -0.35 -15.43 6.72
CA GLY A 247 0.13 -16.57 7.50
C GLY A 247 -0.47 -16.64 8.90
N SER A 248 -0.31 -17.79 9.59
CA SER A 248 -0.73 -17.95 10.98
C SER A 248 0.11 -17.09 11.92
N LEU A 249 -0.54 -16.50 12.93
CA LEU A 249 0.13 -15.82 14.03
C LEU A 249 1.07 -16.82 14.72
N GLN A 250 2.38 -16.65 14.58
CA GLN A 250 3.29 -17.23 15.55
C GLN A 250 3.21 -16.33 16.80
N ALA A 251 2.57 -16.87 17.83
CA ALA A 251 2.68 -16.29 19.16
C ALA A 251 4.16 -16.40 19.58
N GLU A 252 4.69 -15.35 20.22
CA GLU A 252 6.00 -15.27 20.91
C GLU A 252 7.12 -14.40 20.29
N ASP A 253 6.94 -13.77 19.13
CA ASP A 253 7.95 -12.82 18.63
C ASP A 253 7.75 -11.41 19.21
N CYS A 254 8.25 -11.18 20.42
CA CYS A 254 8.42 -9.85 21.00
C CYS A 254 9.84 -9.71 21.56
N GLN A 255 10.66 -8.89 20.91
CA GLN A 255 11.99 -8.56 21.39
C GLN A 255 12.03 -7.10 21.84
N ILE A 256 12.34 -6.88 23.11
CA ILE A 256 12.61 -5.52 23.61
C ILE A 256 14.08 -5.23 23.35
N VAL A 257 14.35 -4.08 22.73
CA VAL A 257 15.67 -3.60 22.35
C VAL A 257 15.94 -2.26 23.04
N ARG A 258 17.18 -2.09 23.50
CA ARG A 258 17.62 -0.93 24.30
C ARG A 258 18.67 -0.08 23.60
N ASP A 259 19.19 -0.55 22.48
CA ASP A 259 20.09 0.21 21.63
C ASP A 259 19.85 -0.08 20.13
N LEU A 260 20.52 0.71 19.29
CA LEU A 260 20.39 0.62 17.84
C LEU A 260 20.95 -0.68 17.25
N VAL A 261 21.94 -1.30 17.91
CA VAL A 261 22.56 -2.55 17.46
C VAL A 261 21.59 -3.71 17.67
N GLU A 262 21.00 -3.79 18.87
CA GLU A 262 19.94 -4.75 19.20
C GLU A 262 18.72 -4.56 18.30
N LEU A 263 18.30 -3.32 18.03
CA LEU A 263 17.19 -3.03 17.13
C LEU A 263 17.47 -3.56 15.72
N ARG A 264 18.65 -3.26 15.17
CA ARG A 264 19.07 -3.74 13.85
C ARG A 264 19.05 -5.27 13.80
N GLN A 265 19.62 -5.93 14.80
CA GLN A 265 19.64 -7.40 14.89
C GLN A 265 18.24 -7.99 14.97
N ALA A 266 17.36 -7.44 15.80
CA ALA A 266 15.98 -7.89 15.96
C ALA A 266 15.19 -7.80 14.65
N ILE A 267 15.31 -6.68 13.93
CA ILE A 267 14.65 -6.48 12.63
C ILE A 267 15.12 -7.52 11.61
N TYR A 268 16.44 -7.72 11.48
CA TYR A 268 16.97 -8.67 10.50
C TYR A 268 16.69 -10.13 10.88
N ALA A 269 16.60 -10.46 12.17
CA ALA A 269 16.19 -11.78 12.62
C ALA A 269 14.76 -12.11 12.14
N VAL A 270 13.81 -11.20 12.38
CA VAL A 270 12.43 -11.35 11.89
C VAL A 270 12.38 -11.50 10.37
N LEU A 271 13.11 -10.64 9.63
CA LEU A 271 13.13 -10.72 8.16
C LEU A 271 13.73 -12.04 7.66
N ALA A 272 14.81 -12.52 8.28
CA ALA A 272 15.48 -13.75 7.89
C ALA A 272 14.61 -14.99 8.10
N ASP A 273 13.78 -15.02 9.15
CA ASP A 273 12.87 -16.14 9.38
C ASP A 273 11.72 -16.17 8.38
N TYR A 274 11.20 -15.01 7.97
CA TYR A 274 10.14 -14.92 6.97
C TYR A 274 10.62 -15.11 5.53
N GLN A 275 11.90 -14.87 5.21
CA GLN A 275 12.48 -15.21 3.90
C GLN A 275 12.44 -16.73 3.61
N ARG A 276 12.32 -17.57 4.64
CA ARG A 276 12.24 -19.04 4.49
C ARG A 276 10.82 -19.55 4.25
N GLN A 277 9.82 -18.67 4.27
CA GLN A 277 8.40 -19.02 4.08
C GLN A 277 8.00 -19.03 2.58
N PRO A 278 6.92 -19.73 2.20
CA PRO A 278 6.51 -19.87 0.80
C PRO A 278 6.17 -18.54 0.11
N VAL A 279 6.33 -18.52 -1.22
CA VAL A 279 6.03 -17.36 -2.07
C VAL A 279 4.59 -16.88 -1.84
N GLY A 280 4.43 -15.63 -1.42
CA GLY A 280 3.14 -15.01 -1.09
C GLY A 280 2.95 -14.68 0.39
N SER A 281 3.78 -15.20 1.30
CA SER A 281 3.86 -14.73 2.69
C SER A 281 4.72 -13.48 2.81
N GLY A 282 4.22 -12.47 3.53
CA GLY A 282 4.99 -11.28 3.90
C GLY A 282 4.94 -11.06 5.41
N VAL A 283 5.86 -10.25 5.93
CA VAL A 283 5.82 -9.81 7.34
C VAL A 283 5.88 -8.29 7.38
N ALA A 284 4.93 -7.69 8.08
CA ALA A 284 5.04 -6.31 8.51
C ALA A 284 5.76 -6.31 9.87
N ILE A 285 6.61 -5.31 10.10
CA ILE A 285 7.33 -5.17 11.38
C ILE A 285 6.70 -4.00 12.12
N ILE A 286 6.27 -4.25 13.36
CA ILE A 286 5.79 -3.19 14.25
C ILE A 286 6.94 -2.85 15.19
N LEU A 287 7.28 -1.57 15.24
CA LEU A 287 8.19 -0.99 16.22
C LEU A 287 7.36 -0.17 17.20
N GLN A 288 7.22 -0.63 18.45
CA GLN A 288 6.37 -0.01 19.45
C GLN A 288 7.21 0.48 20.63
N ARG A 289 6.95 1.67 21.17
CA ARG A 289 7.57 2.09 22.44
C ARG A 289 7.17 1.13 23.55
N SER A 290 8.15 0.65 24.31
CA SER A 290 7.92 -0.26 25.43
C SER A 290 7.91 0.53 26.74
N PRO A 291 6.76 0.66 27.43
CA PRO A 291 6.71 1.32 28.72
C PRO A 291 7.62 0.61 29.73
N LEU A 292 8.28 1.37 30.61
CA LEU A 292 9.02 0.84 31.76
C LEU A 292 8.03 0.38 32.84
N ALA A 293 7.37 -0.74 32.56
CA ALA A 293 6.25 -1.20 33.36
C ALA A 293 6.68 -1.72 34.74
N ARG A 294 5.92 -1.34 35.77
CA ARG A 294 5.99 -1.87 37.13
C ARG A 294 5.13 -3.12 37.28
N TYR A 295 4.04 -3.17 36.52
CA TYR A 295 3.13 -4.31 36.45
C TYR A 295 2.76 -4.57 34.99
N ALA A 296 2.61 -5.84 34.63
CA ALA A 296 2.17 -6.26 33.31
C ALA A 296 1.24 -7.47 33.43
N GLY A 297 0.43 -7.68 32.41
CA GLY A 297 -0.63 -8.67 32.52
C GLY A 297 -1.43 -8.89 31.25
N TRP A 298 -2.49 -9.69 31.42
CA TRP A 298 -3.56 -9.85 30.44
C TRP A 298 -4.90 -9.46 31.03
N VAL A 299 -5.81 -9.00 30.18
CA VAL A 299 -7.23 -8.91 30.49
C VAL A 299 -7.99 -9.74 29.48
N MET A 300 -8.78 -10.70 29.95
CA MET A 300 -9.79 -11.38 29.14
C MET A 300 -11.10 -10.62 29.31
N LEU A 301 -11.53 -9.96 28.24
CA LEU A 301 -12.64 -9.02 28.23
C LEU A 301 -13.87 -9.66 27.60
N ARG A 302 -14.98 -9.63 28.33
CA ARG A 302 -16.31 -10.05 27.90
C ARG A 302 -17.28 -8.88 28.04
N SER A 303 -18.44 -8.95 27.38
CA SER A 303 -19.44 -7.86 27.40
C SER A 303 -19.87 -7.39 28.81
N GLN A 304 -19.92 -8.28 29.80
CA GLN A 304 -20.40 -7.97 31.16
C GLN A 304 -19.34 -8.16 32.27
N SER A 305 -18.21 -8.77 31.94
CA SER A 305 -17.17 -9.09 32.91
C SER A 305 -15.78 -9.04 32.29
N ALA A 306 -14.77 -8.87 33.14
CA ALA A 306 -13.38 -8.93 32.74
C ALA A 306 -12.59 -9.77 33.73
N GLU A 307 -11.70 -10.63 33.24
CA GLU A 307 -10.73 -11.35 34.06
C GLU A 307 -9.37 -10.70 33.87
N ILE A 308 -8.83 -10.16 34.95
CA ILE A 308 -7.59 -9.39 34.98
C ILE A 308 -6.53 -10.26 35.64
N LEU A 309 -5.50 -10.57 34.86
CA LEU A 309 -4.32 -11.30 35.29
C LEU A 309 -3.15 -10.31 35.29
N GLY A 310 -2.37 -10.25 36.37
CA GLY A 310 -1.16 -9.44 36.37
C GLY A 310 -0.09 -9.94 37.32
N LEU A 311 1.11 -9.43 37.10
CA LEU A 311 2.27 -9.68 37.95
C LEU A 311 3.17 -8.44 38.01
N PRO A 312 3.99 -8.30 39.05
CA PRO A 312 5.01 -7.27 39.09
C PRO A 312 6.10 -7.53 38.03
N GLY A 313 6.53 -6.45 37.39
CA GLY A 313 7.56 -6.45 36.37
C GLY A 313 7.07 -6.02 34.98
N ASP A 314 7.92 -6.24 33.99
CA ASP A 314 7.70 -5.78 32.63
C ASP A 314 7.07 -6.84 31.71
N ARG A 315 6.93 -6.46 30.45
CA ARG A 315 6.42 -7.30 29.38
C ARG A 315 7.23 -8.59 29.16
N GLN A 316 8.55 -8.61 29.42
CA GLN A 316 9.33 -9.84 29.27
C GLN A 316 9.02 -10.84 30.38
N ASN A 317 8.83 -10.34 31.61
CA ASN A 317 8.43 -11.18 32.74
C ASN A 317 7.07 -11.83 32.51
N LEU A 318 6.17 -11.15 31.80
CA LEU A 318 4.85 -11.67 31.45
C LEU A 318 4.95 -13.01 30.69
N HIS A 319 5.77 -13.06 29.64
CA HIS A 319 5.90 -14.24 28.79
C HIS A 319 6.83 -15.33 29.37
N ARG A 320 7.78 -14.98 30.25
CA ARG A 320 8.77 -15.92 30.79
C ARG A 320 8.47 -16.44 32.19
N SER A 321 7.61 -15.77 32.96
CA SER A 321 7.43 -16.11 34.36
C SER A 321 6.54 -17.34 34.55
N SER A 322 7.01 -18.26 35.39
CA SER A 322 6.20 -19.32 36.01
C SER A 322 5.53 -18.87 37.31
N ARG A 323 5.61 -17.56 37.63
CA ARG A 323 5.05 -17.01 38.86
C ARG A 323 3.53 -17.07 38.83
N PRO A 324 2.87 -17.38 39.98
CA PRO A 324 1.43 -17.23 40.09
C PRO A 324 1.06 -15.77 39.80
N ARG A 325 0.01 -15.61 39.01
CA ARG A 325 -0.50 -14.31 38.58
C ARG A 325 -1.59 -13.89 39.56
N ASP A 326 -1.59 -12.62 39.92
CA ASP A 326 -2.73 -12.04 40.61
C ASP A 326 -3.93 -12.12 39.68
N HIS A 327 -5.07 -12.56 40.21
CA HIS A 327 -6.25 -12.81 39.39
C HIS A 327 -7.48 -12.15 40.02
N TYR A 328 -8.01 -11.17 39.30
CA TYR A 328 -9.22 -10.45 39.67
C TYR A 328 -10.29 -10.64 38.61
N ARG A 329 -11.53 -10.84 39.06
CA ARG A 329 -12.70 -10.67 38.23
C ARG A 329 -13.29 -9.29 38.46
N TRP A 330 -13.53 -8.56 37.39
CA TRP A 330 -14.27 -7.30 37.41
C TRP A 330 -15.67 -7.55 36.83
N GLU A 331 -16.69 -7.30 37.64
CA GLU A 331 -18.11 -7.48 37.31
C GLU A 331 -18.93 -6.54 38.20
N ASP A 332 -20.00 -5.95 37.67
CA ASP A 332 -20.85 -4.98 38.39
C ASP A 332 -20.05 -3.87 39.11
N GLN A 333 -19.01 -3.35 38.44
CA GLN A 333 -18.08 -2.33 38.94
C GLN A 333 -17.33 -2.72 40.22
N LYS A 334 -17.23 -4.01 40.52
CA LYS A 334 -16.52 -4.54 41.69
C LYS A 334 -15.44 -5.51 41.26
N PHE A 335 -14.31 -5.46 41.97
CA PHE A 335 -13.25 -6.43 41.81
C PHE A 335 -13.43 -7.52 42.86
N THR A 336 -13.49 -8.76 42.41
CA THR A 336 -13.51 -9.95 43.25
C THR A 336 -12.24 -10.76 42.98
N PRO A 337 -11.39 -11.01 43.99
CA PRO A 337 -10.22 -11.85 43.80
C PRO A 337 -10.67 -13.30 43.54
N VAL A 338 -10.03 -13.97 42.59
CA VAL A 338 -10.33 -15.38 42.30
C VAL A 338 -9.63 -16.26 43.33
N SER A 339 -10.36 -17.22 43.90
CA SER A 339 -9.87 -18.11 44.94
C SER A 339 -8.55 -18.79 44.57
N GLY A 340 -7.56 -18.70 45.45
CA GLY A 340 -6.24 -19.31 45.25
C GLY A 340 -5.22 -18.46 44.47
N SER A 341 -5.56 -17.21 44.12
CA SER A 341 -4.61 -16.25 43.55
C SER A 341 -3.98 -15.36 44.62
N SER A 342 -2.77 -14.85 44.35
CA SER A 342 -2.22 -13.73 45.09
C SER A 342 -3.01 -12.45 44.75
N THR A 343 -3.02 -11.49 45.67
CA THR A 343 -3.80 -10.25 45.54
C THR A 343 -2.92 -9.04 45.80
N ASP A 344 -1.78 -8.99 45.11
CA ASP A 344 -0.72 -8.01 45.37
C ASP A 344 -0.82 -6.77 44.44
N LEU A 345 -1.60 -6.84 43.36
CA LEU A 345 -1.86 -5.71 42.46
C LEU A 345 -2.52 -4.55 43.23
N PRO A 346 -1.91 -3.35 43.22
CA PRO A 346 -2.51 -2.18 43.84
C PRO A 346 -3.84 -1.82 43.19
N ARG A 347 -4.81 -1.42 44.01
CA ARG A 347 -6.13 -1.00 43.52
C ARG A 347 -6.05 0.13 42.48
N THR A 348 -5.09 1.03 42.62
CA THR A 348 -4.83 2.12 41.67
C THR A 348 -4.49 1.61 40.26
N VAL A 349 -3.79 0.47 40.15
CA VAL A 349 -3.47 -0.15 38.85
C VAL A 349 -4.75 -0.71 38.23
N LEU A 350 -5.56 -1.42 39.02
CA LEU A 350 -6.83 -1.98 38.59
C LEU A 350 -7.80 -0.91 38.09
N ASP A 351 -7.94 0.19 38.83
CA ASP A 351 -8.83 1.30 38.45
C ASP A 351 -8.36 1.99 37.15
N ARG A 352 -7.04 2.20 36.98
CA ARG A 352 -6.47 2.72 35.72
C ARG A 352 -6.70 1.79 34.54
N LEU A 353 -6.58 0.48 34.74
CA LEU A 353 -6.83 -0.52 33.69
C LEU A 353 -8.29 -0.49 33.24
N VAL A 354 -9.24 -0.50 34.18
CA VAL A 354 -10.68 -0.40 33.86
C VAL A 354 -10.95 0.84 33.02
N ALA A 355 -10.39 1.99 33.39
CA ALA A 355 -10.56 3.23 32.63
C ALA A 355 -10.07 3.13 31.17
N ARG A 356 -9.14 2.22 30.85
CA ARG A 356 -8.66 1.99 29.47
C ARG A 356 -9.49 0.98 28.70
N PHE A 357 -9.91 -0.14 29.32
CA PHE A 357 -10.61 -1.19 28.60
C PHE A 357 -12.14 -1.04 28.59
N GLU A 358 -12.72 -0.24 29.49
CA GLU A 358 -14.17 -0.09 29.58
C GLU A 358 -14.84 0.41 28.27
N PRO A 359 -14.26 1.37 27.51
CA PRO A 359 -14.81 1.73 26.19
C PRO A 359 -14.86 0.56 25.21
N LEU A 360 -13.82 -0.29 25.22
CA LEU A 360 -13.76 -1.50 24.39
C LEU A 360 -14.85 -2.48 24.82
N GLN A 361 -15.01 -2.66 26.12
CA GLN A 361 -15.96 -3.61 26.68
C GLN A 361 -17.41 -3.27 26.31
N ARG A 362 -17.77 -1.98 26.38
CA ARG A 362 -19.12 -1.52 26.00
C ARG A 362 -19.42 -1.72 24.52
N SER A 363 -18.39 -1.84 23.67
CA SER A 363 -18.55 -2.11 22.25
C SER A 363 -18.65 -3.61 21.92
N LEU A 364 -18.41 -4.50 22.89
CA LEU A 364 -18.41 -5.94 22.65
C LEU A 364 -19.81 -6.51 22.48
N SER A 365 -19.93 -7.41 21.50
CA SER A 365 -21.11 -8.25 21.38
C SER A 365 -21.16 -9.31 22.51
N PRO A 366 -22.35 -9.83 22.88
CA PRO A 366 -22.48 -10.80 23.97
C PRO A 366 -21.61 -12.06 23.83
N ASN A 367 -21.35 -12.49 22.60
CA ASN A 367 -20.58 -13.70 22.28
C ASN A 367 -19.11 -13.42 21.93
N GLU A 368 -18.66 -12.18 22.06
CA GLU A 368 -17.30 -11.78 21.71
C GLU A 368 -16.43 -11.75 22.96
N GLU A 369 -15.21 -12.29 22.83
CA GLU A 369 -14.19 -12.25 23.86
C GLU A 369 -12.89 -11.70 23.27
N LEU A 370 -12.30 -10.72 23.96
CA LEU A 370 -11.01 -10.16 23.57
C LEU A 370 -10.00 -10.45 24.66
N MET A 371 -8.79 -10.84 24.27
CA MET A 371 -7.66 -10.87 25.17
C MET A 371 -6.76 -9.67 24.89
N LEU A 372 -6.55 -8.83 25.91
CA LEU A 372 -5.70 -7.66 25.86
C LEU A 372 -4.43 -7.93 26.65
N GLU A 373 -3.29 -7.52 26.11
CA GLU A 373 -2.05 -7.42 26.87
C GLU A 373 -1.89 -5.99 27.38
N TRP A 374 -1.49 -5.82 28.64
CA TRP A 374 -1.38 -4.52 29.28
C TRP A 374 -0.11 -4.35 30.09
N ALA A 375 0.27 -3.09 30.30
CA ALA A 375 1.36 -2.67 31.18
C ALA A 375 0.99 -1.39 31.94
N ASP A 376 1.46 -1.25 33.17
CA ASP A 376 1.32 -0.04 33.99
C ASP A 376 2.70 0.44 34.43
N ASP A 377 3.04 1.69 34.09
CA ASP A 377 4.34 2.32 34.42
C ASP A 377 4.35 3.05 35.78
N GLY A 378 3.22 3.01 36.50
CA GLY A 378 2.97 3.72 37.75
C GLY A 378 2.18 5.02 37.58
N GLU A 379 2.22 5.65 36.41
CA GLU A 379 1.48 6.87 36.08
C GLU A 379 0.20 6.52 35.31
N GLN A 380 0.31 5.64 34.32
CA GLN A 380 -0.79 5.22 33.48
C GLN A 380 -0.73 3.74 33.08
N ALA A 381 -1.90 3.21 32.73
CA ALA A 381 -2.04 1.91 32.10
C ALA A 381 -2.03 2.05 30.58
N TRP A 382 -1.28 1.17 29.93
CA TRP A 382 -1.10 1.05 28.49
C TRP A 382 -1.68 -0.28 28.00
N LEU A 383 -2.38 -0.24 26.86
CA LEU A 383 -2.82 -1.43 26.15
C LEU A 383 -1.81 -1.72 25.04
N LEU A 384 -1.16 -2.89 25.12
CA LEU A 384 0.01 -3.23 24.30
C LEU A 384 -0.37 -4.01 23.04
N GLN A 385 -1.26 -4.99 23.18
CA GLN A 385 -1.73 -5.85 22.09
C GLN A 385 -3.18 -6.27 22.31
N LEU A 386 -3.84 -6.59 21.19
CA LEU A 386 -5.19 -7.14 21.13
C LEU A 386 -5.16 -8.47 20.39
N PHE A 387 -5.62 -9.52 21.05
CA PHE A 387 -5.86 -10.85 20.51
C PHE A 387 -7.37 -11.07 20.45
N VAL A 388 -7.92 -11.18 19.25
CA VAL A 388 -9.34 -11.44 19.06
C VAL A 388 -9.56 -12.94 19.12
N THR A 389 -10.35 -13.41 20.08
CA THR A 389 -10.79 -14.80 20.19
C THR A 389 -12.26 -14.87 19.84
N VAL A 390 -12.58 -15.30 18.61
CA VAL A 390 -13.97 -15.59 18.24
C VAL A 390 -14.28 -16.99 18.74
N CYS A 391 -15.11 -17.10 19.79
CA CYS A 391 -15.70 -18.38 20.17
C CYS A 391 -16.76 -18.75 19.11
N SER A 392 -16.51 -19.82 18.35
CA SER A 392 -17.47 -20.45 17.46
C SER A 392 -18.55 -21.21 18.22
#